data_AF-A0A951FD88-F1
#
_entry.id   AF-A0A951FD88-F1
#
_cell.length_a   1.000
_cell.length_b   1.000
_cell.length_c   1.000
_cell.angle_alpha   90.00
_cell.angle_beta   90.00
_cell.angle_gamma   90.00
#
_symmetry.space_group_name_H-M   'P 1'
#
loop_
_entity.id
_entity.type
_entity.pdbx_description
1 polymer ?
#
loop_
_entity_poly.entity_id
_entity_poly.type
_entity_poly.pdbx_seq_one_letter_code
_entity_poly.pdbx_strand_id
1 'polypeptide(L)'
;MPYRFAQERQDYTDFAPGLVFSSLPGRPVFPVRLNDEIFQRCRSRLVQLNVPPPYTVYDPCCGSGYLLSTLGYLHWSELTHLIGSDVDPDVLVRAQRNMSLLTVEGMDRRIGELRALYEQFGKPSHADALARALGLRQQL
;
A
#
# COMPACT_ATOMS: atom_id res chain seq x y z
N MET A 1 -4.06 -8.36 -22.14
CA MET A 1 -4.06 -9.63 -21.37
C MET A 1 -5.20 -9.59 -20.36
N PRO A 2 -6.04 -10.62 -20.24
CA PRO A 2 -7.09 -10.67 -19.22
C PRO A 2 -6.50 -10.89 -17.82
N TYR A 3 -7.20 -10.40 -16.79
CA TYR A 3 -6.97 -10.75 -15.39
C TYR A 3 -7.25 -12.25 -15.17
N ARG A 4 -6.34 -12.95 -14.51
CA ARG A 4 -6.44 -14.39 -14.22
C ARG A 4 -6.80 -14.65 -12.75
N PHE A 5 -6.36 -13.77 -11.86
CA PHE A 5 -6.53 -13.91 -10.42
C PHE A 5 -7.47 -12.83 -9.85
N ALA A 6 -7.19 -11.55 -10.12
CA ALA A 6 -8.04 -10.43 -9.71
C ALA A 6 -9.22 -10.24 -10.69
N GLN A 7 -10.03 -11.29 -10.89
CA GLN A 7 -11.12 -11.31 -11.87
C GLN A 7 -12.28 -10.40 -11.47
N GLU A 8 -12.57 -10.35 -10.18
CA GLU A 8 -13.57 -9.44 -9.61
C GLU A 8 -12.97 -8.06 -9.37
N ARG A 9 -13.80 -7.03 -9.55
CA ARG A 9 -13.41 -5.66 -9.20
C ARG A 9 -13.80 -5.40 -7.75
N GLN A 10 -12.89 -5.67 -6.83
CA GLN A 10 -13.06 -5.30 -5.43
C GLN A 10 -13.04 -3.78 -5.24
N ASP A 11 -13.55 -3.33 -4.10
CA ASP A 11 -13.41 -1.94 -3.67
C ASP A 11 -12.01 -1.73 -3.08
N TYR A 12 -11.18 -0.97 -3.79
CA TYR A 12 -9.83 -0.60 -3.36
C TYR A 12 -9.75 0.85 -2.89
N THR A 13 -10.88 1.49 -2.55
CA THR A 13 -10.92 2.92 -2.21
C THR A 13 -10.09 3.25 -0.97
N ASP A 14 -9.95 2.32 -0.02
CA ASP A 14 -9.07 2.50 1.15
C ASP A 14 -7.60 2.71 0.78
N PHE A 15 -7.18 2.17 -0.37
CA PHE A 15 -5.83 2.31 -0.89
C PHE A 15 -5.68 3.54 -1.78
N ALA A 16 -6.72 4.33 -2.04
CA ALA A 16 -6.63 5.42 -3.00
C ALA A 16 -5.55 6.45 -2.59
N PRO A 17 -4.70 6.87 -3.55
CA PRO A 17 -3.61 7.79 -3.28
C PRO A 17 -4.16 9.17 -2.89
N GLY A 18 -3.58 9.76 -1.84
CA GLY A 18 -4.01 11.06 -1.30
C GLY A 18 -5.08 10.97 -0.21
N LEU A 19 -5.58 9.76 0.11
CA LEU A 19 -6.37 9.51 1.31
C LEU A 19 -5.44 9.11 2.47
N VAL A 20 -5.38 7.83 2.79
CA VAL A 20 -4.49 7.30 3.85
C VAL A 20 -3.06 7.27 3.34
N PHE A 21 -2.84 6.73 2.14
CA PHE A 21 -1.54 6.68 1.47
C PHE A 21 -1.17 8.04 0.89
N SER A 22 0.11 8.40 1.04
CA SER A 22 0.65 9.65 0.51
C SER A 22 0.87 9.55 -1.00
N SER A 23 0.43 10.58 -1.73
CA SER A 23 0.73 10.77 -3.16
C SER A 23 1.81 11.84 -3.37
N LEU A 24 2.45 11.80 -4.54
CA LEU A 24 3.40 12.83 -4.99
C LEU A 24 2.86 13.49 -6.27
N PRO A 25 2.81 14.84 -6.33
CA PRO A 25 2.51 15.53 -7.58
C PRO A 25 3.47 15.10 -8.69
N GLY A 26 2.95 14.88 -9.89
CA GLY A 26 3.75 14.50 -11.05
C GLY A 26 4.30 13.07 -11.04
N ARG A 27 3.95 12.22 -10.06
CA ARG A 27 4.36 10.81 -10.04
C ARG A 27 3.14 9.89 -10.24
N PRO A 28 3.25 8.87 -11.10
CA PRO A 28 2.15 7.96 -11.38
C PRO A 28 1.86 7.09 -10.16
N VAL A 29 0.58 6.76 -9.99
CA VAL A 29 0.08 5.81 -9.01
C VAL A 29 -0.16 4.48 -9.72
N PHE A 30 0.18 3.37 -9.07
CA PHE A 30 0.01 2.05 -9.66
C PHE A 30 -1.40 1.50 -9.36
N PRO A 31 -2.16 0.97 -10.33
CA PRO A 31 -3.49 0.43 -10.06
C PRO A 31 -3.42 -0.77 -9.09
N VAL A 32 -4.14 -0.69 -7.97
CA VAL A 32 -4.10 -1.70 -6.90
C VAL A 32 -4.52 -3.08 -7.41
N ARG A 33 -5.58 -3.15 -8.23
CA ARG A 33 -6.03 -4.40 -8.86
C ARG A 33 -4.96 -5.04 -9.75
N LEU A 34 -4.18 -4.21 -10.46
CA LEU A 34 -3.10 -4.72 -11.31
C LEU A 34 -1.92 -5.21 -10.44
N ASN A 35 -1.68 -4.55 -9.31
CA ASN A 35 -0.66 -4.97 -8.34
C ASN A 35 -0.96 -6.38 -7.80
N ASP A 36 -2.19 -6.58 -7.32
CA ASP A 36 -2.72 -7.87 -6.86
C ASP A 36 -2.57 -8.96 -7.94
N GLU A 37 -3.01 -8.68 -9.16
CA GLU A 37 -2.91 -9.61 -10.28
C GLU A 37 -1.47 -10.04 -10.58
N ILE A 38 -0.52 -9.09 -10.58
CA ILE A 38 0.89 -9.38 -10.84
C ILE A 38 1.48 -10.24 -9.72
N PHE A 39 1.21 -9.88 -8.46
CA PHE A 39 1.68 -10.65 -7.31
C PHE A 39 1.15 -12.10 -7.36
N GLN A 40 -0.15 -12.29 -7.59
CA GLN A 40 -0.75 -13.62 -7.65
C GLN A 40 -0.21 -14.46 -8.82
N ARG A 41 0.14 -13.84 -9.96
CA ARG A 41 0.85 -14.53 -11.05
C ARG A 41 2.24 -15.01 -10.62
N CYS A 42 3.02 -14.15 -9.97
CA CYS A 42 4.34 -14.51 -9.46
C CYS A 42 4.25 -15.64 -8.42
N ARG A 43 3.33 -15.52 -7.46
CA ARG A 43 3.03 -16.57 -6.47
C ARG A 43 2.68 -17.89 -7.16
N SER A 44 1.76 -17.89 -8.12
CA SER A 44 1.34 -19.10 -8.82
C SER A 44 2.52 -19.79 -9.51
N ARG A 45 3.45 -19.02 -10.08
CA ARG A 45 4.67 -19.56 -10.66
C ARG A 45 5.60 -20.17 -9.61
N LEU A 46 5.78 -19.52 -8.46
CA LEU A 46 6.61 -20.04 -7.36
C LEU A 46 6.04 -21.34 -6.77
N VAL A 47 4.72 -21.41 -6.58
CA VAL A 47 4.04 -22.63 -6.14
C VAL A 47 4.26 -23.79 -7.13
N GLN A 48 4.18 -23.54 -8.44
CA GLN A 48 4.49 -24.55 -9.46
C GLN A 48 5.94 -25.05 -9.41
N LEU A 49 6.85 -24.23 -8.87
CA LEU A 49 8.26 -24.57 -8.66
C LEU A 49 8.52 -25.17 -7.26
N ASN A 50 7.46 -25.52 -6.51
CA ASN A 50 7.53 -26.01 -5.13
C ASN A 50 8.20 -25.04 -4.15
N VAL A 51 8.04 -23.73 -4.38
CA VAL A 51 8.47 -22.67 -3.46
C VAL A 51 7.22 -22.07 -2.80
N PRO A 52 6.83 -22.53 -1.60
CA PRO A 52 5.65 -22.02 -0.91
C PRO A 52 5.89 -20.66 -0.23
N PRO A 53 4.83 -19.90 0.12
CA PRO A 53 4.93 -18.70 0.96
C PRO A 53 5.45 -19.04 2.38
N PRO A 54 5.91 -18.04 3.15
CA PRO A 54 5.88 -16.60 2.86
C PRO A 54 7.01 -16.13 1.94
N TYR A 55 6.76 -15.06 1.16
CA TYR A 55 7.71 -14.53 0.19
C TYR A 55 8.35 -13.21 0.65
N THR A 56 9.60 -13.01 0.23
CA THR A 56 10.22 -11.68 0.24
C THR A 56 9.97 -11.01 -1.10
N VAL A 57 9.39 -9.81 -1.08
CA VAL A 57 9.22 -8.98 -2.28
C VAL A 57 10.22 -7.83 -2.23
N TYR A 58 11.00 -7.70 -3.30
CA TYR A 58 11.94 -6.62 -3.48
C TYR A 58 11.55 -5.77 -4.68
N ASP A 59 11.30 -4.48 -4.45
CA ASP A 59 11.15 -3.47 -5.48
C ASP A 59 12.41 -2.59 -5.54
N PRO A 60 13.29 -2.78 -6.56
CA PRO A 60 14.52 -2.03 -6.68
C PRO A 60 14.35 -0.59 -7.20
N CYS A 61 13.12 -0.20 -7.53
CA CYS A 61 12.74 1.12 -8.03
C CYS A 61 11.44 1.57 -7.36
N CYS A 62 11.41 1.52 -6.04
CA CYS A 62 10.17 1.53 -5.26
C CYS A 62 9.42 2.87 -5.30
N GLY A 63 10.05 3.94 -5.75
CA GLY A 63 9.45 5.26 -5.84
C GLY A 63 8.89 5.70 -4.49
N SER A 64 7.58 5.92 -4.43
CA SER A 64 6.90 6.32 -3.19
C SER A 64 6.60 5.16 -2.23
N GLY A 65 7.05 3.94 -2.51
CA GLY A 65 6.75 2.73 -1.73
C GLY A 65 5.27 2.30 -1.75
N TYR A 66 4.40 3.01 -2.47
CA TYR A 66 2.96 2.77 -2.52
C TYR A 66 2.61 1.36 -3.01
N LEU A 67 3.31 0.86 -4.02
CA LEU A 67 3.12 -0.49 -4.55
C LEU A 67 3.39 -1.54 -3.48
N LEU A 68 4.54 -1.44 -2.79
CA LEU A 68 4.90 -2.34 -1.70
C LEU A 68 3.91 -2.27 -0.53
N SER A 69 3.50 -1.06 -0.13
CA SER A 69 2.55 -0.92 0.99
C SER A 69 1.17 -1.48 0.68
N THR A 70 0.68 -1.33 -0.54
CA THR A 70 -0.61 -1.94 -0.93
C THR A 70 -0.51 -3.46 -1.02
N LEU A 71 0.63 -4.02 -1.46
CA LEU A 71 0.85 -5.48 -1.40
C LEU A 71 0.82 -6.01 0.03
N GLY A 72 1.42 -5.29 0.98
CA GLY A 72 1.40 -5.67 2.40
C GLY A 72 -0.03 -5.90 2.88
N TYR A 73 -0.91 -4.92 2.70
CA TYR A 73 -2.32 -5.03 3.08
C TYR A 73 -3.09 -6.15 2.37
N LEU A 74 -2.82 -6.37 1.08
CA LEU A 74 -3.56 -7.37 0.29
C LEU A 74 -3.11 -8.82 0.59
N HIS A 75 -1.86 -9.02 1.00
CA HIS A 75 -1.24 -10.35 1.04
C HIS A 75 -0.42 -10.61 2.32
N TRP A 76 -0.82 -10.04 3.46
CA TRP A 76 -0.12 -10.16 4.74
C TRP A 76 0.32 -11.58 5.10
N SER A 77 -0.57 -12.56 4.95
CA SER A 77 -0.29 -13.97 5.30
C SER A 77 0.68 -14.66 4.35
N GLU A 78 1.00 -14.04 3.20
CA GLU A 78 1.84 -14.62 2.14
C GLU A 78 3.21 -13.94 2.04
N LEU A 79 3.48 -12.92 2.87
CA LEU A 79 4.68 -12.08 2.81
C LEU A 79 5.49 -12.17 4.11
N THR A 80 6.82 -12.21 4.00
CA THR A 80 7.72 -12.13 5.16
C THR A 80 8.44 -10.79 5.23
N HIS A 81 8.89 -10.27 4.08
CA HIS A 81 9.59 -9.00 3.99
C HIS A 81 9.18 -8.23 2.73
N LEU A 82 9.03 -6.92 2.89
CA LEU A 82 8.91 -5.96 1.80
C LEU A 82 10.14 -5.07 1.83
N ILE A 83 10.92 -5.10 0.74
CA ILE A 83 12.17 -4.35 0.61
C ILE A 83 12.00 -3.39 -0.57
N GLY A 84 12.31 -2.12 -0.34
CA GLY A 84 12.28 -1.09 -1.38
C GLY A 84 13.61 -0.36 -1.45
N SER A 85 14.15 -0.18 -2.65
CA SER A 85 15.26 0.74 -2.90
C SER A 85 14.91 1.65 -4.07
N ASP A 86 15.55 2.82 -4.12
CA ASP A 86 15.45 3.77 -5.21
C ASP A 86 16.74 4.59 -5.26
N VAL A 87 17.09 5.10 -6.44
CA VAL A 87 18.28 5.94 -6.64
C VAL A 87 18.03 7.38 -6.19
N ASP A 88 16.78 7.82 -6.19
CA ASP A 88 16.38 9.17 -5.81
C ASP A 88 16.09 9.22 -4.29
N PRO A 89 16.94 9.85 -3.47
CA PRO A 89 16.74 9.89 -2.02
C PRO A 89 15.48 10.67 -1.62
N ASP A 90 15.01 11.61 -2.45
CA ASP A 90 13.85 12.44 -2.12
C ASP A 90 12.56 11.61 -2.15
N VAL A 91 12.49 10.56 -2.98
CA VAL A 91 11.33 9.65 -2.97
C VAL A 91 11.35 8.71 -1.79
N LEU A 92 12.53 8.35 -1.29
CA LEU A 92 12.65 7.40 -0.18
C LEU A 92 12.03 7.95 1.11
N VAL A 93 12.01 9.27 1.30
CA VAL A 93 11.26 9.90 2.41
C VAL A 93 9.76 9.57 2.32
N ARG A 94 9.21 9.47 1.11
CA ARG A 94 7.81 9.09 0.89
C ARG A 94 7.59 7.58 0.97
N ALA A 95 8.53 6.79 0.44
CA ALA A 95 8.53 5.35 0.64
C ALA A 95 8.48 4.99 2.12
N GLN A 96 9.32 5.61 2.94
CA GLN A 96 9.31 5.43 4.40
C GLN A 96 7.96 5.77 5.02
N ARG A 97 7.33 6.89 4.62
CA ARG A 97 6.00 7.26 5.12
C ARG A 97 4.94 6.23 4.74
N ASN A 98 4.86 5.84 3.47
CA ASN A 98 3.87 4.85 3.01
C ASN A 98 4.13 3.48 3.60
N MET A 99 5.39 3.04 3.74
CA MET A 99 5.72 1.75 4.35
C MET A 99 5.50 1.77 5.87
N SER A 100 5.63 2.92 6.54
CA SER A 100 5.29 3.00 7.97
C SER A 100 3.81 2.70 8.26
N LEU A 101 2.91 2.87 7.27
CA LEU A 101 1.49 2.53 7.41
C LEU A 101 1.25 1.02 7.58
N LEU A 102 2.26 0.19 7.32
CA LEU A 102 2.25 -1.25 7.59
C LEU A 102 2.51 -1.59 9.07
N THR A 103 2.66 -0.58 9.92
CA THR A 103 2.92 -0.73 11.36
C THR A 103 1.85 0.00 12.16
N VAL A 104 1.56 -0.48 13.36
CA VAL A 104 0.60 0.15 14.26
C VAL A 104 1.02 1.59 14.56
N GLU A 105 2.29 1.81 14.85
CA GLU A 105 2.84 3.11 15.20
C GLU A 105 2.76 4.12 14.05
N GLY A 106 3.08 3.69 12.83
CA GLY A 106 3.00 4.55 11.65
C GLY A 106 1.55 4.86 11.26
N MET A 107 0.64 3.90 11.40
CA MET A 107 -0.79 4.15 11.19
C MET A 107 -1.38 5.08 12.25
N ASP A 108 -1.03 4.91 13.53
CA ASP A 108 -1.48 5.78 14.63
C ASP A 108 -1.01 7.22 14.43
N ARG A 109 0.24 7.41 13.97
CA ARG A 109 0.73 8.74 13.57
C ARG A 109 -0.11 9.34 12.46
N ARG A 110 -0.40 8.57 11.40
CA ARG A 110 -1.20 9.02 10.26
C ARG A 110 -2.63 9.40 10.67
N ILE A 111 -3.25 8.62 11.55
CA ILE A 111 -4.57 8.92 12.13
C ILE A 111 -4.52 10.26 12.88
N GLY A 112 -3.48 10.51 13.67
CA GLY A 112 -3.28 11.79 14.36
C GLY A 112 -3.16 12.98 13.40
N GLU A 113 -2.38 12.84 12.33
CA GLU A 113 -2.26 13.86 11.27
C GLU A 113 -3.61 14.18 10.62
N LEU A 114 -4.38 13.14 10.25
CA LEU A 114 -5.68 13.30 9.61
C LEU A 114 -6.72 13.92 10.54
N ARG A 115 -6.69 13.56 11.83
CA ARG A 115 -7.54 14.18 12.85
C ARG A 115 -7.23 15.67 12.99
N ALA A 116 -5.97 16.05 13.08
CA ALA A 116 -5.55 17.46 13.15
C ALA A 116 -5.99 18.25 11.90
N LEU A 117 -5.87 17.67 10.70
CA LEU A 117 -6.36 18.29 9.47
C LEU A 117 -7.88 18.47 9.45
N TYR A 118 -8.62 17.47 9.95
CA TYR A 118 -10.08 17.57 10.05
C TYR A 118 -10.49 18.64 11.07
N GLU A 119 -9.85 18.70 12.24
CA GLU A 119 -10.10 19.73 13.25
C GLU A 119 -9.77 21.13 12.75
N GLN A 120 -8.69 21.30 11.99
CA GLN A 120 -8.26 22.59 11.45
C GLN A 120 -9.14 23.11 10.32
N PHE A 121 -9.59 22.22 9.41
CA PHE A 121 -10.22 22.64 8.15
C PHE A 121 -11.67 22.18 7.98
N GLY A 122 -12.16 21.22 8.77
CA GLY A 122 -13.53 20.71 8.72
C GLY A 122 -13.96 20.08 7.38
N LYS A 123 -13.02 19.71 6.51
CA LYS A 123 -13.36 19.21 5.17
C LYS A 123 -13.85 17.75 5.23
N PRO A 124 -14.93 17.39 4.51
CA PRO A 124 -15.42 16.01 4.45
C PRO A 124 -14.36 14.99 4.02
N SER A 125 -13.49 15.35 3.08
CA SER A 125 -12.41 14.46 2.62
C SER A 125 -11.40 14.09 3.71
N HIS A 126 -11.21 14.94 4.72
CA HIS A 126 -10.36 14.61 5.87
C HIS A 126 -11.06 13.64 6.83
N ALA A 127 -12.37 13.80 7.04
CA ALA A 127 -13.17 12.85 7.81
C ALA A 127 -13.20 11.47 7.14
N ASP A 128 -13.39 11.42 5.82
CA ASP A 128 -13.37 10.18 5.04
C ASP A 128 -12.01 9.49 5.13
N ALA A 129 -10.92 10.23 4.95
CA ALA A 129 -9.57 9.69 5.07
C ALA A 129 -9.30 9.15 6.50
N LEU A 130 -9.76 9.86 7.53
CA LEU A 130 -9.65 9.42 8.92
C LEU A 130 -10.42 8.12 9.18
N ALA A 131 -11.66 8.02 8.71
CA ALA A 131 -12.48 6.82 8.86
C ALA A 131 -11.81 5.60 8.19
N ARG A 132 -11.25 5.78 6.99
CA ARG A 132 -10.53 4.72 6.27
C ARG A 132 -9.23 4.33 6.95
N ALA A 133 -8.47 5.29 7.48
CA ALA A 133 -7.26 5.01 8.25
C ALA A 133 -7.58 4.17 9.50
N LEU A 134 -8.67 4.48 10.20
CA LEU A 134 -9.13 3.69 11.35
C LEU A 134 -9.53 2.26 10.94
N GLY A 135 -10.17 2.08 9.78
CA GLY A 135 -10.48 0.76 9.22
C GLY A 135 -9.23 -0.05 8.90
N LEU A 136 -8.26 0.54 8.19
CA LEU A 136 -6.98 -0.11 7.87
C LEU A 136 -6.18 -0.45 9.13
N ARG A 137 -6.27 0.36 10.18
CA ARG A 137 -5.60 0.11 11.47
C ARG A 137 -6.12 -1.13 12.19
N GLN A 138 -7.37 -1.55 11.94
CA GLN A 138 -7.93 -2.79 12.52
C GLN A 138 -7.43 -4.06 11.81
N GLN A 139 -6.81 -3.91 10.64
CA GLN A 139 -6.27 -5.02 9.84
C GLN A 139 -4.79 -5.30 10.13
N LEU A 140 -4.14 -4.46 10.95
CA LEU A 140 -2.78 -4.63 11.44
C LEU A 140 -2.79 -5.44 12.74
#